data_AF-A0A8H7QUE0-F1
#
_entry.id   AF-A0A8H7QUE0-F1
#
_cell.length_a   1.000
_cell.length_b   1.000
_cell.length_c   1.000
_cell.angle_alpha   90.00
_cell.angle_beta   90.00
_cell.angle_gamma   90.00
#
_symmetry.space_group_name_H-M   'P 1'
#
loop_
_entity.id
_entity.type
_entity.pdbx_description
1 polymer ?
#
loop_
_entity_poly.entity_id
_entity_poly.type
_entity_poly.pdbx_seq_one_letter_code
_entity_poly.pdbx_strand_id
1 'polypeptide(L)'
;MAIDTVSVIAAVLGGFILLYGLSSLVIKERLYISEASVAIVCGIVFGPLCAKFIDISQWGDEEVITKEFTRIVIAIQVMAAGVALPKRYLYKELRSLLVLLGPVMIWMWLISGLLVWAFITGLNYLEALMIAACFTPTDPILANSIVQGKFAEKHVPLHVRQIISCESGANDGLGYPFLFLAIYLLQMNTGAAIGKWAYWIMCYNVLLSCIIGFVAGYVARKLLKYSEQKKYIDKESLLVFSVALALFLMGTVGLIGSDDLLACFIAGNSFTWDDWFRIETEKAHLMEVVDILLNLSVFVYIGATMPWSLFNSDLLQISVWRLVVLAILVLIFRRLPIVLALYKLIPAIKTWREAVFTGWFGPIGVGAIFYYSVALESVPLDGPNAHAREVLKPVIYFMVLASVIAHGITIPLFYIGTFATRTLTRTSESGNPVLQLPKFENFGKASPTIIEQVQEKTIVKPAESSLPTEQQRHTTITILTPEELKKREESPPLPDFASEEEIPPNQHNTSRRRSHVVVDDDDCTMYLP
;
A
#
# COMPACT_ATOMS: atom_id res chain seq x y z
N MET A 1 24.95 -35.61 4.77
CA MET A 1 24.26 -34.65 5.66
C MET A 1 23.02 -34.20 4.89
N ALA A 2 21.81 -34.41 5.41
CA ALA A 2 20.62 -33.87 4.75
C ALA A 2 20.73 -32.35 4.78
N ILE A 3 20.50 -31.69 3.64
CA ILE A 3 20.48 -30.24 3.58
C ILE A 3 19.18 -29.79 4.25
N ASP A 4 19.28 -28.95 5.28
CA ASP A 4 18.11 -28.42 5.95
C ASP A 4 17.37 -27.42 5.05
N THR A 5 16.12 -27.75 4.73
CA THR A 5 15.25 -26.95 3.87
C THR A 5 15.05 -25.54 4.42
N VAL A 6 14.91 -25.38 5.75
CA VAL A 6 14.73 -24.06 6.37
C VAL A 6 15.97 -23.19 6.17
N SER A 7 17.15 -23.75 6.37
CA SER A 7 18.44 -23.09 6.11
C SER A 7 18.60 -22.68 4.63
N VAL A 8 18.15 -23.51 3.67
CA VAL A 8 18.18 -23.15 2.24
C VAL A 8 17.24 -21.99 1.93
N ILE A 9 16.00 -22.04 2.42
CA ILE A 9 15.02 -20.95 2.22
C ILE A 9 15.56 -19.66 2.83
N ALA A 10 16.07 -19.70 4.06
CA ALA A 10 16.63 -18.54 4.74
C ALA A 10 17.84 -17.96 4.00
N ALA A 11 18.72 -18.80 3.47
CA ALA A 11 19.86 -18.36 2.68
C ALA A 11 19.45 -17.74 1.33
N VAL A 12 18.50 -18.35 0.61
CA VAL A 12 18.04 -17.85 -0.70
C VAL A 12 17.20 -16.58 -0.54
N LEU A 13 16.18 -16.60 0.32
CA LEU A 13 15.28 -15.46 0.54
C LEU A 13 16.02 -14.31 1.23
N GLY A 14 16.79 -14.59 2.28
CA GLY A 14 17.60 -13.59 2.97
C GLY A 14 18.69 -13.00 2.06
N GLY A 15 19.40 -13.85 1.30
CA GLY A 15 20.38 -13.42 0.31
C GLY A 15 19.75 -12.56 -0.79
N PHE A 16 18.58 -12.93 -1.30
CA PHE A 16 17.82 -12.13 -2.26
C PHE A 16 17.42 -10.77 -1.67
N ILE A 17 16.81 -10.73 -0.48
CA ILE A 17 16.38 -9.48 0.16
C ILE A 17 17.58 -8.56 0.43
N LEU A 18 18.74 -9.10 0.84
CA LEU A 18 19.97 -8.33 1.01
C LEU A 18 20.48 -7.74 -0.31
N LEU A 19 20.58 -8.55 -1.37
CA LEU A 19 21.02 -8.10 -2.70
C LEU A 19 20.04 -7.10 -3.33
N TYR A 20 18.73 -7.33 -3.17
CA TYR A 20 17.68 -6.40 -3.57
C TYR A 20 17.79 -5.10 -2.78
N GLY A 21 17.95 -5.14 -1.46
CA GLY A 21 18.12 -3.97 -0.61
C GLY A 21 19.30 -3.09 -1.05
N LEU A 22 20.47 -3.70 -1.30
CA LEU A 22 21.67 -3.02 -1.80
C LEU A 22 21.51 -2.38 -3.18
N SER A 23 20.62 -2.91 -4.03
CA SER A 23 20.36 -2.43 -5.39
C SER A 23 19.04 -1.67 -5.56
N SER A 24 18.24 -1.56 -4.49
CA SER A 24 16.86 -1.09 -4.48
C SER A 24 16.68 0.31 -5.09
N LEU A 25 17.58 1.25 -4.78
CA LEU A 25 17.58 2.60 -5.37
C LEU A 25 17.75 2.58 -6.89
N VAL A 26 18.57 1.66 -7.42
CA VAL A 26 18.77 1.54 -8.88
C VAL A 26 17.53 0.90 -9.51
N ILE A 27 17.01 -0.18 -8.94
CA ILE A 27 15.85 -0.91 -9.45
C ILE A 27 14.57 -0.04 -9.41
N LYS A 28 14.28 0.55 -8.26
CA LYS A 28 13.03 1.30 -7.99
C LYS A 28 13.06 2.72 -8.54
N GLU A 29 14.18 3.45 -8.41
CA GLU A 29 14.23 4.87 -8.79
C GLU A 29 14.81 5.17 -10.18
N ARG A 30 15.64 4.27 -10.75
CA ARG A 30 16.21 4.45 -12.10
C ARG A 30 15.58 3.53 -13.14
N LEU A 31 15.38 2.24 -12.81
CA LEU A 31 14.75 1.29 -13.74
C LEU A 31 13.22 1.31 -13.65
N TYR A 32 12.65 1.84 -12.56
CA TYR A 32 11.21 1.87 -12.26
C TYR A 32 10.52 0.49 -12.25
N ILE A 33 11.27 -0.59 -11.99
CA ILE A 33 10.76 -1.96 -11.97
C ILE A 33 10.10 -2.22 -10.61
N SER A 34 8.93 -2.88 -10.60
CA SER A 34 8.25 -3.25 -9.36
C SER A 34 8.96 -4.39 -8.62
N GLU A 35 8.94 -4.33 -7.30
CA GLU A 35 9.65 -5.27 -6.40
C GLU A 35 9.14 -6.70 -6.60
N ALA A 36 7.83 -6.84 -6.77
CA ALA A 36 7.15 -8.09 -7.12
C ALA A 36 7.65 -8.72 -8.43
N SER A 37 7.99 -7.92 -9.45
CA SER A 37 8.53 -8.46 -10.71
C SER A 37 9.89 -9.12 -10.50
N VAL A 38 10.75 -8.51 -9.69
CA VAL A 38 12.08 -9.05 -9.37
C VAL A 38 11.94 -10.28 -8.46
N ALA A 39 11.02 -10.23 -7.49
CA ALA A 39 10.72 -11.34 -6.59
C ALA A 39 10.18 -12.59 -7.34
N ILE A 40 9.24 -12.44 -8.27
CA ILE A 40 8.78 -13.55 -9.12
C ILE A 40 9.94 -14.16 -9.90
N VAL A 41 10.78 -13.34 -10.56
CA VAL A 41 11.93 -13.85 -11.33
C VAL A 41 12.92 -14.60 -10.42
N CYS A 42 13.18 -14.09 -9.22
CA CYS A 42 13.98 -14.77 -8.21
C CYS A 42 13.38 -16.13 -7.82
N GLY A 43 12.06 -16.19 -7.57
CA GLY A 43 11.33 -17.43 -7.32
C GLY A 43 11.45 -18.45 -8.45
N ILE A 44 11.32 -18.02 -9.71
CA ILE A 44 11.45 -18.89 -10.89
C ILE A 44 12.89 -19.44 -11.02
N VAL A 45 13.91 -18.61 -10.76
CA VAL A 45 15.33 -18.99 -10.86
C VAL A 45 15.75 -19.97 -9.75
N PHE A 46 15.27 -19.77 -8.52
CA PHE A 46 15.60 -20.67 -7.40
C PHE A 46 14.64 -21.85 -7.22
N GLY A 47 13.47 -21.79 -7.86
CA GLY A 47 12.44 -22.82 -7.86
C GLY A 47 12.76 -24.06 -8.69
N PRO A 48 11.77 -24.97 -8.88
CA PRO A 48 11.97 -26.28 -9.48
C PRO A 48 12.40 -26.29 -10.95
N LEU A 49 12.19 -25.19 -11.67
CA LEU A 49 12.55 -25.06 -13.10
C LEU A 49 14.07 -24.99 -13.31
N CYS A 50 14.78 -24.31 -12.41
CA CYS A 50 16.17 -23.89 -12.60
C CYS A 50 17.09 -24.47 -11.51
N ALA A 51 17.31 -23.76 -10.40
CA ALA A 51 18.28 -24.19 -9.38
C ALA A 51 17.76 -25.32 -8.46
N LYS A 52 16.43 -25.52 -8.36
CA LYS A 52 15.79 -26.52 -7.49
C LYS A 52 16.16 -26.39 -6.01
N PHE A 53 16.43 -25.17 -5.54
CA PHE A 53 16.70 -24.88 -4.13
C PHE A 53 15.40 -24.69 -3.33
N ILE A 54 14.35 -24.19 -3.98
CA ILE A 54 13.02 -24.05 -3.39
C ILE A 54 12.09 -25.03 -4.11
N ASP A 55 11.78 -26.15 -3.47
CA ASP A 55 10.79 -27.13 -3.95
C ASP A 55 9.71 -27.36 -2.89
N ILE A 56 8.62 -26.60 -3.01
CA ILE A 56 7.51 -26.57 -2.05
C ILE A 56 6.76 -27.90 -2.01
N SER A 57 6.79 -28.69 -3.10
CA SER A 57 6.10 -29.99 -3.18
C SER A 57 6.61 -31.01 -2.15
N GLN A 58 7.80 -30.77 -1.59
CA GLN A 58 8.42 -31.61 -0.57
C GLN A 58 8.10 -31.15 0.86
N TRP A 59 7.43 -30.01 1.06
CA TRP A 59 7.21 -29.40 2.38
C TRP A 59 5.93 -29.89 3.06
N GLY A 60 5.08 -30.62 2.33
CA GLY A 60 3.78 -31.11 2.78
C GLY A 60 2.70 -30.82 1.74
N ASP A 61 1.51 -30.46 2.21
CA ASP A 61 0.39 -30.10 1.35
C ASP A 61 0.58 -28.67 0.79
N GLU A 62 0.87 -28.57 -0.51
CA GLU A 62 1.07 -27.31 -1.21
C GLU A 62 -0.21 -26.44 -1.20
N GLU A 63 -1.41 -27.03 -1.28
CA GLU A 63 -2.69 -26.30 -1.31
C GLU A 63 -2.92 -25.59 0.05
N VAL A 64 -2.68 -26.30 1.16
CA VAL A 64 -2.79 -25.78 2.53
C VAL A 64 -1.72 -24.74 2.84
N ILE A 65 -0.46 -25.00 2.50
CA ILE A 65 0.65 -24.05 2.71
C ILE A 65 0.39 -22.77 1.92
N THR A 66 -0.03 -22.88 0.64
CA THR A 66 -0.38 -21.73 -0.20
C THR A 66 -1.50 -20.90 0.44
N LYS A 67 -2.56 -21.56 0.91
CA LYS A 67 -3.72 -20.89 1.51
C LYS A 67 -3.33 -20.07 2.72
N GLU A 68 -2.76 -20.69 3.75
CA GLU A 68 -2.52 -20.00 5.02
C GLU A 68 -1.40 -18.96 4.90
N PHE A 69 -0.39 -19.20 4.03
CA PHE A 69 0.65 -18.19 3.77
C PHE A 69 0.09 -16.95 3.06
N THR A 70 -0.69 -17.13 1.99
CA THR A 70 -1.31 -15.99 1.28
C THR A 70 -2.32 -15.26 2.15
N ARG A 71 -3.10 -15.98 2.97
CA ARG A 71 -4.03 -15.41 3.96
C ARG A 71 -3.33 -14.49 4.97
N ILE A 72 -2.22 -14.93 5.57
CA ILE A 72 -1.43 -14.12 6.51
C ILE A 72 -0.92 -12.83 5.84
N VAL A 73 -0.37 -12.97 4.63
CA VAL A 73 0.16 -11.87 3.84
C VAL A 73 -0.93 -10.82 3.56
N ILE A 74 -2.06 -11.26 2.99
CA ILE A 74 -3.19 -10.37 2.65
C ILE A 74 -3.78 -9.73 3.91
N ALA A 75 -4.00 -10.47 5.00
CA ALA A 75 -4.59 -9.94 6.24
C ALA A 75 -3.80 -8.77 6.81
N ILE A 76 -2.46 -8.87 6.82
CA ILE A 76 -1.57 -7.78 7.25
C ILE A 76 -1.63 -6.60 6.28
N GLN A 77 -1.70 -6.85 4.98
CA GLN A 77 -1.65 -5.81 3.94
C GLN A 77 -2.96 -5.05 3.79
N VAL A 78 -4.12 -5.71 3.91
CA VAL A 78 -5.43 -5.01 3.93
C VAL A 78 -5.61 -4.21 5.22
N MET A 79 -5.06 -4.68 6.36
CA MET A 79 -4.94 -3.85 7.57
C MET A 79 -4.05 -2.62 7.30
N ALA A 80 -2.86 -2.79 6.73
CA ALA A 80 -1.94 -1.70 6.43
C ALA A 80 -2.56 -0.68 5.45
N ALA A 81 -3.26 -1.14 4.41
CA ALA A 81 -4.02 -0.29 3.49
C ALA A 81 -5.12 0.49 4.23
N GLY A 82 -5.89 -0.17 5.11
CA GLY A 82 -6.91 0.50 5.93
C GLY A 82 -6.33 1.55 6.90
N VAL A 83 -5.16 1.30 7.47
CA VAL A 83 -4.45 2.23 8.36
C VAL A 83 -3.81 3.40 7.60
N ALA A 84 -3.35 3.20 6.37
CA ALA A 84 -2.78 4.26 5.54
C ALA A 84 -3.80 5.32 5.09
N LEU A 85 -5.11 5.00 5.14
CA LEU A 85 -6.16 5.90 4.66
C LEU A 85 -6.44 7.07 5.63
N PRO A 86 -6.76 8.27 5.10
CA PRO A 86 -7.09 9.42 5.94
C PRO A 86 -8.35 9.23 6.80
N LYS A 87 -8.45 10.02 7.88
CA LYS A 87 -9.64 10.20 8.72
C LYS A 87 -10.98 10.00 8.00
N ARG A 88 -11.67 8.90 8.34
CA ARG A 88 -13.03 8.54 7.87
C ARG A 88 -13.16 8.38 6.35
N TYR A 89 -12.11 7.89 5.68
CA TYR A 89 -12.07 7.81 4.21
C TYR A 89 -13.24 7.02 3.61
N LEU A 90 -13.55 5.83 4.13
CA LEU A 90 -14.69 5.01 3.67
C LEU A 90 -16.03 5.77 3.66
N TYR A 91 -16.28 6.62 4.65
CA TYR A 91 -17.51 7.40 4.73
C TYR A 91 -17.51 8.57 3.72
N LYS A 92 -16.36 9.24 3.54
CA LYS A 92 -16.21 10.36 2.59
C LYS A 92 -16.37 9.90 1.14
N GLU A 93 -15.73 8.78 0.80
CA GLU A 93 -15.69 8.24 -0.56
C GLU A 93 -16.68 7.08 -0.78
N LEU A 94 -17.68 6.91 0.10
CA LEU A 94 -18.65 5.82 0.03
C LEU A 94 -19.31 5.71 -1.35
N ARG A 95 -19.63 6.84 -2.00
CA ARG A 95 -20.19 6.84 -3.36
C ARG A 95 -19.20 6.34 -4.41
N SER A 96 -17.93 6.74 -4.31
CA SER A 96 -16.85 6.27 -5.19
C SER A 96 -16.66 4.75 -5.04
N LEU A 97 -16.65 4.27 -3.80
CA LEU A 97 -16.50 2.85 -3.47
C LEU A 97 -17.71 2.02 -3.91
N LEU A 98 -18.95 2.46 -3.66
CA LEU A 98 -20.14 1.72 -4.10
C LEU A 98 -20.21 1.52 -5.62
N VAL A 99 -19.64 2.43 -6.42
CA VAL A 99 -19.54 2.27 -7.89
C VAL A 99 -18.42 1.31 -8.28
N LEU A 100 -17.28 1.33 -7.57
CA LEU A 100 -16.15 0.45 -7.84
C LEU A 100 -16.41 -1.00 -7.39
N LEU A 101 -16.84 -1.19 -6.14
CA LEU A 101 -17.11 -2.49 -5.51
C LEU A 101 -18.42 -3.13 -6.00
N GLY A 102 -19.33 -2.33 -6.57
CA GLY A 102 -20.61 -2.78 -7.13
C GLY A 102 -20.53 -3.03 -8.63
N PRO A 103 -21.04 -2.11 -9.48
CA PRO A 103 -21.20 -2.33 -10.92
C PRO A 103 -19.87 -2.55 -11.66
N VAL A 104 -18.77 -1.93 -11.24
CA VAL A 104 -17.45 -2.18 -11.84
C VAL A 104 -16.98 -3.60 -11.52
N MET A 105 -17.00 -4.04 -10.25
CA MET A 105 -16.60 -5.40 -9.86
C MET A 105 -17.49 -6.49 -10.50
N ILE A 106 -18.81 -6.26 -10.61
CA ILE A 106 -19.74 -7.16 -11.32
C ILE A 106 -19.36 -7.27 -12.81
N TRP A 107 -19.08 -6.15 -13.48
CA TRP A 107 -18.61 -6.15 -14.87
C TRP A 107 -17.29 -6.90 -15.03
N MET A 108 -16.33 -6.64 -14.13
CA MET A 108 -15.02 -7.31 -14.12
C MET A 108 -15.19 -8.83 -14.03
N TRP A 109 -16.08 -9.31 -13.16
CA TRP A 109 -16.38 -10.74 -13.00
C TRP A 109 -17.02 -11.34 -14.26
N LEU A 110 -18.08 -10.73 -14.78
CA LEU A 110 -18.82 -11.25 -15.95
C LEU A 110 -17.96 -11.27 -17.22
N ILE A 111 -17.21 -10.20 -17.51
CA ILE A 111 -16.32 -10.14 -18.67
C ILE A 111 -15.15 -11.11 -18.53
N SER A 112 -14.59 -11.26 -17.33
CA SER A 112 -13.53 -12.25 -17.08
C SER A 112 -14.05 -13.68 -17.28
N GLY A 113 -15.26 -13.99 -16.78
CA GLY A 113 -15.89 -15.30 -16.98
C GLY A 113 -16.20 -15.57 -18.46
N LEU A 114 -16.67 -14.57 -19.21
CA LEU A 114 -16.90 -14.67 -20.65
C LEU A 114 -15.61 -14.95 -21.42
N LEU A 115 -14.51 -14.28 -21.08
CA LEU A 115 -13.21 -14.49 -21.71
C LEU A 115 -12.63 -15.87 -21.36
N VAL A 116 -12.70 -16.30 -20.08
CA VAL A 116 -12.27 -17.64 -19.66
C VAL A 116 -13.05 -18.71 -20.42
N TRP A 117 -14.38 -18.62 -20.47
CA TRP A 117 -15.24 -19.54 -21.19
C TRP A 117 -14.97 -19.58 -22.70
N ALA A 118 -14.67 -18.43 -23.31
CA ALA A 118 -14.40 -18.34 -24.75
C ALA A 118 -13.02 -18.92 -25.15
N PHE A 119 -12.02 -18.84 -24.26
CA PHE A 119 -10.64 -19.26 -24.56
C PHE A 119 -10.24 -20.61 -23.96
N ILE A 120 -10.94 -21.11 -22.94
CA ILE A 120 -10.69 -22.41 -22.33
C ILE A 120 -11.84 -23.36 -22.65
N THR A 121 -11.59 -24.24 -23.61
CA THR A 121 -12.55 -25.26 -24.02
C THR A 121 -12.71 -26.33 -22.94
N GLY A 122 -13.90 -26.91 -22.82
CA GLY A 122 -14.23 -27.90 -21.78
C GLY A 122 -14.94 -27.34 -20.54
N LEU A 123 -14.98 -26.01 -20.38
CA LEU A 123 -15.71 -25.35 -19.29
C LEU A 123 -17.15 -24.97 -19.66
N ASN A 124 -18.06 -25.08 -18.70
CA ASN A 124 -19.32 -24.36 -18.71
C ASN A 124 -19.14 -22.91 -18.18
N TYR A 125 -20.13 -22.04 -18.43
CA TYR A 125 -20.01 -20.62 -18.07
C TYR A 125 -19.98 -20.36 -16.55
N LEU A 126 -20.60 -21.21 -15.72
CA LEU A 126 -20.54 -21.08 -14.26
C LEU A 126 -19.17 -21.50 -13.71
N GLU A 127 -18.53 -22.53 -14.27
CA GLU A 127 -17.14 -22.89 -13.97
C GLU A 127 -16.18 -21.74 -14.35
N ALA A 128 -16.39 -21.13 -15.52
CA ALA A 128 -15.61 -19.98 -15.95
C ALA A 128 -15.82 -18.75 -15.04
N LEU A 129 -17.04 -18.54 -14.52
CA LEU A 129 -17.33 -17.51 -13.52
C LEU A 129 -16.67 -17.81 -12.15
N MET A 130 -16.56 -19.07 -11.74
CA MET A 130 -15.80 -19.46 -10.53
C MET A 130 -14.31 -19.15 -10.70
N ILE A 131 -13.72 -19.54 -11.82
CA ILE A 131 -12.31 -19.25 -12.15
C ILE A 131 -12.08 -17.72 -12.21
N ALA A 132 -12.98 -16.99 -12.87
CA ALA A 132 -12.93 -15.54 -12.95
C ALA A 132 -13.06 -14.84 -11.59
N ALA A 133 -13.93 -15.33 -10.70
CA ALA A 133 -14.12 -14.75 -9.37
C ALA A 133 -12.82 -14.70 -8.57
N CYS A 134 -11.95 -15.70 -8.75
CA CYS A 134 -10.67 -15.74 -8.05
C CYS A 134 -9.79 -14.52 -8.37
N PHE A 135 -9.76 -14.09 -9.63
CA PHE A 135 -8.95 -12.94 -10.05
C PHE A 135 -9.75 -11.65 -10.26
N THR A 136 -11.05 -11.60 -9.95
CA THR A 136 -11.84 -10.35 -9.97
C THR A 136 -11.30 -9.30 -8.98
N PRO A 137 -10.95 -9.62 -7.72
CA PRO A 137 -10.34 -8.67 -6.80
C PRO A 137 -9.04 -8.05 -7.35
N THR A 138 -8.78 -6.80 -6.96
CA THR A 138 -7.56 -6.06 -7.30
C THR A 138 -6.60 -6.08 -6.12
N ASP A 139 -5.35 -6.41 -6.41
CA ASP A 139 -4.35 -6.69 -5.39
C ASP A 139 -3.77 -5.38 -4.78
N PRO A 140 -3.91 -5.17 -3.45
CA PRO A 140 -3.46 -3.95 -2.79
C PRO A 140 -1.94 -3.81 -2.76
N ILE A 141 -1.19 -4.91 -2.85
CA ILE A 141 0.27 -4.96 -2.77
C ILE A 141 0.87 -4.35 -4.04
N LEU A 142 0.48 -4.92 -5.18
CA LEU A 142 0.88 -4.46 -6.50
C LEU A 142 0.35 -3.04 -6.73
N ALA A 143 -0.89 -2.76 -6.35
CA ALA A 143 -1.46 -1.41 -6.42
C ALA A 143 -0.59 -0.42 -5.62
N ASN A 144 -0.29 -0.68 -4.35
CA ASN A 144 0.56 0.18 -3.53
C ASN A 144 1.97 0.33 -4.12
N SER A 145 2.61 -0.75 -4.59
CA SER A 145 3.97 -0.70 -5.18
C SER A 145 4.09 0.19 -6.43
N ILE A 146 2.97 0.37 -7.15
CA ILE A 146 2.83 1.21 -8.36
C ILE A 146 2.42 2.64 -8.00
N VAL A 147 1.60 2.78 -6.97
CA VAL A 147 0.95 4.03 -6.54
C VAL A 147 1.81 4.80 -5.53
N GLN A 148 2.84 4.18 -4.95
CA GLN A 148 3.79 4.81 -4.03
C GLN A 148 5.15 5.09 -4.70
N GLY A 149 5.97 5.92 -4.06
CA GLY A 149 7.31 6.28 -4.52
C GLY A 149 7.36 7.45 -5.51
N LYS A 150 8.60 7.89 -5.79
CA LYS A 150 8.92 9.17 -6.47
C LYS A 150 8.23 9.39 -7.82
N PHE A 151 7.97 8.33 -8.59
CA PHE A 151 7.24 8.47 -9.86
C PHE A 151 5.76 8.78 -9.62
N ALA A 152 5.09 7.99 -8.78
CA ALA A 152 3.66 8.12 -8.54
C ALA A 152 3.33 9.40 -7.76
N GLU A 153 4.15 9.78 -6.77
CA GLU A 153 4.01 11.05 -6.05
C GLU A 153 4.08 12.28 -6.96
N LYS A 154 4.88 12.20 -8.03
CA LYS A 154 5.09 13.31 -8.97
C LYS A 154 4.04 13.39 -10.09
N HIS A 155 3.43 12.26 -10.48
CA HIS A 155 2.55 12.19 -11.65
C HIS A 155 1.11 11.77 -11.36
N VAL A 156 0.81 11.23 -10.16
CA VAL A 156 -0.50 10.69 -9.78
C VAL A 156 -1.08 11.48 -8.60
N PRO A 157 -2.21 12.18 -8.78
CA PRO A 157 -2.84 12.96 -7.71
C PRO A 157 -3.16 12.10 -6.48
N LEU A 158 -2.92 12.65 -5.28
CA LEU A 158 -3.09 11.93 -4.01
C LEU A 158 -4.48 11.29 -3.85
N HIS A 159 -5.54 11.93 -4.35
CA HIS A 159 -6.90 11.39 -4.28
C HIS A 159 -7.08 10.11 -5.12
N VAL A 160 -6.42 10.00 -6.28
CA VAL A 160 -6.39 8.78 -7.11
C VAL A 160 -5.65 7.67 -6.40
N ARG A 161 -4.53 8.01 -5.75
CA ARG A 161 -3.71 7.08 -4.99
C ARG A 161 -4.48 6.45 -3.82
N GLN A 162 -5.18 7.29 -3.06
CA GLN A 162 -5.99 6.87 -1.92
C GLN A 162 -7.21 6.03 -2.33
N ILE A 163 -7.93 6.38 -3.42
CA ILE A 163 -9.11 5.61 -3.83
C ILE A 163 -8.72 4.23 -4.38
N ILE A 164 -7.60 4.11 -5.11
CA ILE A 164 -7.10 2.81 -5.57
C ILE A 164 -6.72 1.92 -4.39
N SER A 165 -5.94 2.43 -3.42
CA SER A 165 -5.53 1.67 -2.23
C SER A 165 -6.74 1.23 -1.39
N CYS A 166 -7.73 2.13 -1.22
CA CYS A 166 -8.97 1.85 -0.51
C CYS A 166 -9.85 0.80 -1.22
N GLU A 167 -9.96 0.88 -2.54
CA GLU A 167 -10.73 -0.07 -3.34
C GLU A 167 -10.09 -1.45 -3.35
N SER A 168 -8.77 -1.55 -3.51
CA SER A 168 -8.07 -2.84 -3.54
C SER A 168 -8.11 -3.52 -2.16
N GLY A 169 -7.94 -2.77 -1.07
CA GLY A 169 -8.10 -3.31 0.29
C GLY A 169 -9.54 -3.76 0.63
N ALA A 170 -10.56 -3.14 0.03
CA ALA A 170 -11.95 -3.57 0.18
C ALA A 170 -12.31 -4.76 -0.74
N ASN A 171 -11.77 -4.80 -1.96
CA ASN A 171 -12.01 -5.87 -2.94
C ASN A 171 -11.53 -7.24 -2.44
N ASP A 172 -10.38 -7.29 -1.77
CA ASP A 172 -9.84 -8.55 -1.23
C ASP A 172 -10.75 -9.20 -0.18
N GLY A 173 -11.59 -8.43 0.53
CA GLY A 173 -12.65 -8.93 1.41
C GLY A 173 -14.04 -9.03 0.77
N LEU A 174 -14.16 -8.81 -0.55
CA LEU A 174 -15.44 -8.83 -1.29
C LEU A 174 -15.42 -9.78 -2.51
N GLY A 175 -14.34 -10.55 -2.69
CA GLY A 175 -14.31 -11.66 -3.66
C GLY A 175 -15.20 -12.84 -3.25
N TYR A 176 -15.38 -13.10 -1.95
CA TYR A 176 -16.26 -14.15 -1.40
C TYR A 176 -17.66 -14.17 -2.03
N PRO A 177 -18.42 -13.04 -2.08
CA PRO A 177 -19.66 -12.93 -2.83
C PRO A 177 -19.63 -13.51 -4.25
N PHE A 178 -18.62 -13.21 -5.06
CA PHE A 178 -18.56 -13.66 -6.45
C PHE A 178 -18.19 -15.14 -6.56
N LEU A 179 -17.22 -15.58 -5.76
CA LEU A 179 -16.73 -16.96 -5.77
C LEU A 179 -17.81 -17.93 -5.30
N PHE A 180 -18.39 -17.68 -4.13
CA PHE A 180 -19.40 -18.59 -3.56
C PHE A 180 -20.74 -18.54 -4.31
N LEU A 181 -21.07 -17.46 -5.02
CA LEU A 181 -22.24 -17.45 -5.90
C LEU A 181 -22.07 -18.44 -7.06
N ALA A 182 -20.90 -18.44 -7.71
CA ALA A 182 -20.60 -19.41 -8.77
C ALA A 182 -20.60 -20.85 -8.23
N ILE A 183 -19.88 -21.10 -7.13
CA ILE A 183 -19.78 -22.43 -6.52
C ILE A 183 -21.15 -22.96 -6.08
N TYR A 184 -21.99 -22.16 -5.43
CA TYR A 184 -23.33 -22.61 -5.05
C TYR A 184 -24.22 -22.85 -6.27
N LEU A 185 -24.16 -22.03 -7.32
CA LEU A 185 -24.89 -22.30 -8.56
C LEU A 185 -24.40 -23.56 -9.31
N LEU A 186 -23.16 -24.00 -9.10
CA LEU A 186 -22.62 -25.27 -9.60
C LEU A 186 -23.03 -26.50 -8.76
N GLN A 187 -23.37 -26.30 -7.48
CA GLN A 187 -23.57 -27.40 -6.51
C GLN A 187 -25.03 -27.62 -6.08
N MET A 188 -25.91 -26.63 -6.25
CA MET A 188 -27.31 -26.73 -5.81
C MET A 188 -28.27 -25.93 -6.69
N ASN A 189 -29.57 -26.29 -6.61
CA ASN A 189 -30.63 -25.61 -7.35
C ASN A 189 -30.64 -24.09 -7.11
N THR A 190 -30.91 -23.31 -8.15
CA THR A 190 -30.80 -21.84 -8.20
C THR A 190 -31.41 -21.12 -6.99
N GLY A 191 -32.62 -21.49 -6.57
CA GLY A 191 -33.29 -20.87 -5.42
C GLY A 191 -32.57 -21.14 -4.09
N ALA A 192 -32.06 -22.36 -3.90
CA ALA A 192 -31.27 -22.71 -2.71
C ALA A 192 -29.88 -22.05 -2.74
N ALA A 193 -29.25 -21.97 -3.91
CA ALA A 193 -27.97 -21.30 -4.11
C ALA A 193 -28.05 -19.81 -3.73
N ILE A 194 -29.05 -19.09 -4.27
CA ILE A 194 -29.27 -17.67 -3.97
C ILE A 194 -29.65 -17.46 -2.50
N GLY A 195 -30.51 -18.31 -1.93
CA GLY A 195 -30.88 -18.24 -0.52
C GLY A 195 -29.69 -18.44 0.43
N LYS A 196 -28.88 -19.49 0.20
CA LYS A 196 -27.65 -19.75 0.96
C LYS A 196 -26.63 -18.64 0.76
N TRP A 197 -26.47 -18.12 -0.45
CA TRP A 197 -25.57 -17.01 -0.74
C TRP A 197 -25.97 -15.73 0.00
N ALA A 198 -27.23 -15.32 -0.08
CA ALA A 198 -27.72 -14.11 0.57
C ALA A 198 -27.60 -14.19 2.11
N TYR A 199 -27.92 -15.33 2.72
CA TYR A 199 -27.80 -15.49 4.16
C TYR A 199 -26.35 -15.72 4.62
N TRP A 200 -25.68 -16.74 4.08
CA TRP A 200 -24.36 -17.15 4.56
C TRP A 200 -23.23 -16.23 4.09
N ILE A 201 -23.25 -15.77 2.84
CA ILE A 201 -22.16 -14.93 2.32
C ILE A 201 -22.42 -13.46 2.62
N MET A 202 -23.58 -12.92 2.25
CA MET A 202 -23.83 -11.47 2.43
C MET A 202 -24.09 -11.09 3.89
N CYS A 203 -24.91 -11.85 4.64
CA CYS A 203 -25.18 -11.53 6.04
C CYS A 203 -24.14 -12.11 7.02
N TYR A 204 -23.78 -13.40 6.91
CA TYR A 204 -22.91 -14.04 7.89
C TYR A 204 -21.40 -13.83 7.65
N ASN A 205 -20.93 -13.79 6.40
CA ASN A 205 -19.53 -13.46 6.12
C ASN A 205 -19.31 -11.94 6.02
N VAL A 206 -19.96 -11.25 5.07
CA VAL A 206 -19.65 -9.84 4.76
C VAL A 206 -20.13 -8.88 5.86
N LEU A 207 -21.41 -8.92 6.25
CA LEU A 207 -21.95 -7.96 7.22
C LEU A 207 -21.39 -8.18 8.63
N LEU A 208 -21.26 -9.43 9.09
CA LEU A 208 -20.68 -9.75 10.40
C LEU A 208 -19.22 -9.28 10.49
N SER A 209 -18.40 -9.52 9.47
CA SER A 209 -17.01 -9.05 9.43
C SER A 209 -16.89 -7.53 9.41
N CYS A 210 -17.78 -6.83 8.71
CA CYS A 210 -17.87 -5.37 8.80
C CYS A 210 -18.13 -4.92 10.25
N ILE A 211 -19.04 -5.59 10.96
CA ILE A 211 -19.38 -5.25 12.36
C ILE A 211 -18.21 -5.57 13.30
N ILE A 212 -17.64 -6.78 13.23
CA ILE A 212 -16.52 -7.19 14.08
C ILE A 212 -15.30 -6.30 13.83
N GLY A 213 -14.92 -6.09 12.57
CA GLY A 213 -13.81 -5.20 12.20
C GLY A 213 -14.02 -3.78 12.71
N PHE A 214 -15.22 -3.21 12.53
CA PHE A 214 -15.52 -1.85 12.99
C PHE A 214 -15.42 -1.73 14.52
N VAL A 215 -16.01 -2.66 15.27
CA VAL A 215 -15.98 -2.69 16.74
C VAL A 215 -14.57 -2.91 17.25
N ALA A 216 -13.84 -3.90 16.70
CA ALA A 216 -12.48 -4.22 17.10
C ALA A 216 -11.53 -3.04 16.85
N GLY A 217 -11.53 -2.43 15.66
CA GLY A 217 -10.71 -1.25 15.36
C GLY A 217 -11.07 -0.03 16.22
N TYR A 218 -12.36 0.16 16.54
CA TYR A 218 -12.82 1.22 17.45
C TYR A 218 -12.28 1.01 18.87
N VAL A 219 -12.46 -0.19 19.43
CA VAL A 219 -12.00 -0.56 20.78
C VAL A 219 -10.48 -0.50 20.85
N ALA A 220 -9.78 -1.09 19.88
CA ALA A 220 -8.32 -1.13 19.80
C ALA A 220 -7.71 0.28 19.80
N ARG A 221 -8.27 1.22 19.02
CA ARG A 221 -7.85 2.64 19.04
C ARG A 221 -8.06 3.27 20.42
N LYS A 222 -9.21 3.01 21.06
CA LYS A 222 -9.53 3.58 22.38
C LYS A 222 -8.60 3.06 23.47
N LEU A 223 -8.33 1.76 23.48
CA LEU A 223 -7.38 1.13 24.40
C LEU A 223 -5.95 1.63 24.17
N LEU A 224 -5.51 1.72 22.90
CA LEU A 224 -4.18 2.20 22.56
C LEU A 224 -3.95 3.65 23.01
N LYS A 225 -4.90 4.55 22.74
CA LYS A 225 -4.84 5.95 23.22
C LYS A 225 -4.86 6.06 24.74
N TYR A 226 -5.63 5.23 25.42
CA TYR A 226 -5.63 5.20 26.88
C TYR A 226 -4.26 4.77 27.42
N SER A 227 -3.66 3.73 26.84
CA SER A 227 -2.33 3.25 27.21
C SER A 227 -1.23 4.27 26.91
N GLU A 228 -1.28 4.96 25.77
CA GLU A 228 -0.36 6.05 25.43
C GLU A 228 -0.47 7.23 26.42
N GLN A 229 -1.69 7.70 26.69
CA GLN A 229 -1.93 8.78 27.67
C GLN A 229 -1.46 8.42 29.09
N LYS A 230 -1.50 7.13 29.44
CA LYS A 230 -0.98 6.61 30.71
C LYS A 230 0.51 6.24 30.67
N LYS A 231 1.18 6.39 29.51
CA LYS A 231 2.57 5.99 29.27
C LYS A 231 2.84 4.51 29.56
N TYR A 232 1.86 3.65 29.29
CA TYR A 232 1.96 2.18 29.41
C TYR A 232 2.50 1.51 28.15
N ILE A 233 2.59 2.24 27.03
CA ILE A 233 3.11 1.73 25.76
C ILE A 233 4.27 2.59 25.27
N ASP A 234 5.32 1.94 24.81
CA ASP A 234 6.44 2.55 24.11
C ASP A 234 6.16 2.72 22.60
N LYS A 235 7.09 3.33 21.86
CA LYS A 235 6.91 3.62 20.43
C LYS A 235 7.02 2.38 19.53
N GLU A 236 7.80 1.39 19.90
CA GLU A 236 8.01 0.17 19.10
C GLU A 236 6.76 -0.71 19.18
N SER A 237 6.24 -0.92 20.38
CA SER A 237 4.97 -1.60 20.64
C SER A 237 3.78 -0.92 19.95
N LEU A 238 3.75 0.42 19.90
CA LEU A 238 2.72 1.18 19.18
C LEU A 238 2.74 0.86 17.67
N LEU A 239 3.92 0.73 17.07
CA LEU A 239 4.05 0.43 15.63
C LEU A 239 3.68 -1.02 15.31
N VAL A 240 4.07 -1.98 16.16
CA VAL A 240 3.74 -3.41 15.95
C VAL A 240 2.24 -3.69 16.17
N PHE A 241 1.55 -2.87 16.96
CA PHE A 241 0.11 -2.99 17.22
C PHE A 241 -0.74 -3.14 15.93
N SER A 242 -0.34 -2.40 14.88
CA SER A 242 -0.62 -2.65 13.45
C SER A 242 -0.90 -4.11 13.07
N VAL A 243 0.20 -4.85 13.05
CA VAL A 243 0.31 -6.24 12.59
C VAL A 243 -0.32 -7.20 13.60
N ALA A 244 -0.15 -6.93 14.90
CA ALA A 244 -0.74 -7.74 15.96
C ALA A 244 -2.28 -7.75 15.90
N LEU A 245 -2.92 -6.60 15.62
CA LEU A 245 -4.36 -6.52 15.43
C LEU A 245 -4.84 -7.28 14.18
N ALA A 246 -4.06 -7.25 13.09
CA ALA A 246 -4.37 -8.03 11.88
C ALA A 246 -4.34 -9.53 12.17
N LEU A 247 -3.27 -10.04 12.78
CA LEU A 247 -3.13 -11.46 13.14
C LEU A 247 -4.19 -11.90 14.16
N PHE A 248 -4.52 -11.06 15.13
CA PHE A 248 -5.58 -11.32 16.10
C PHE A 248 -6.96 -11.42 15.43
N LEU A 249 -7.28 -10.54 14.48
CA LEU A 249 -8.54 -10.61 13.73
C LEU A 249 -8.56 -11.79 12.76
N MET A 250 -7.47 -12.08 12.05
CA MET A 250 -7.32 -13.27 11.22
C MET A 250 -7.63 -14.55 12.01
N GLY A 251 -7.03 -14.70 13.19
CA GLY A 251 -7.29 -15.83 14.08
C GLY A 251 -8.73 -15.85 14.62
N THR A 252 -9.21 -14.75 15.23
CA THR A 252 -10.51 -14.74 15.93
C THR A 252 -11.71 -14.76 14.98
N VAL A 253 -11.67 -14.04 13.86
CA VAL A 253 -12.73 -14.06 12.84
C VAL A 253 -12.68 -15.36 12.04
N GLY A 254 -11.48 -15.91 11.81
CA GLY A 254 -11.29 -17.25 11.27
C GLY A 254 -11.91 -18.36 12.15
N LEU A 255 -11.78 -18.26 13.48
CA LEU A 255 -12.45 -19.18 14.43
C LEU A 255 -13.97 -19.02 14.46
N ILE A 256 -14.49 -17.83 14.17
CA ILE A 256 -15.93 -17.58 13.99
C ILE A 256 -16.42 -18.16 12.64
N GLY A 257 -15.53 -18.31 11.65
CA GLY A 257 -15.87 -18.80 10.31
C GLY A 257 -16.45 -17.71 9.39
N SER A 258 -16.14 -16.44 9.66
CA SER A 258 -16.55 -15.28 8.87
C SER A 258 -15.37 -14.71 8.06
N ASP A 259 -15.56 -13.64 7.27
CA ASP A 259 -14.53 -13.09 6.38
C ASP A 259 -13.48 -12.27 7.15
N ASP A 260 -12.33 -12.87 7.43
CA ASP A 260 -11.30 -12.28 8.27
C ASP A 260 -10.46 -11.20 7.56
N LEU A 261 -10.30 -11.29 6.24
CA LEU A 261 -9.66 -10.28 5.41
C LEU A 261 -10.47 -8.97 5.42
N LEU A 262 -11.78 -9.05 5.19
CA LEU A 262 -12.68 -7.90 5.27
C LEU A 262 -12.69 -7.29 6.68
N ALA A 263 -12.70 -8.13 7.72
CA ALA A 263 -12.64 -7.65 9.09
C ALA A 263 -11.33 -6.87 9.39
N CYS A 264 -10.20 -7.33 8.87
CA CYS A 264 -8.91 -6.64 8.98
C CYS A 264 -8.93 -5.26 8.29
N PHE A 265 -9.44 -5.17 7.05
CA PHE A 265 -9.54 -3.90 6.32
C PHE A 265 -10.44 -2.87 7.01
N ILE A 266 -11.62 -3.31 7.48
CA ILE A 266 -12.58 -2.45 8.18
C ILE A 266 -12.03 -2.04 9.55
N ALA A 267 -11.31 -2.93 10.24
CA ALA A 267 -10.63 -2.60 11.49
C ALA A 267 -9.56 -1.51 11.29
N GLY A 268 -8.70 -1.61 10.27
CA GLY A 268 -7.70 -0.58 9.97
C GLY A 268 -8.32 0.81 9.78
N ASN A 269 -9.41 0.89 9.01
CA ASN A 269 -10.15 2.14 8.80
C ASN A 269 -10.86 2.68 10.06
N SER A 270 -11.41 1.79 10.91
CA SER A 270 -12.04 2.17 12.19
C SER A 270 -11.00 2.63 13.23
N PHE A 271 -9.81 2.03 13.16
CA PHE A 271 -8.65 2.33 13.99
C PHE A 271 -8.04 3.70 13.67
N THR A 272 -8.09 4.16 12.42
CA THR A 272 -7.63 5.50 11.99
C THR A 272 -8.74 6.55 11.85
N TRP A 273 -9.94 6.28 12.37
CA TRP A 273 -11.14 7.13 12.24
C TRP A 273 -11.02 8.58 12.77
N ASP A 274 -9.96 8.90 13.52
CA ASP A 274 -9.64 10.27 13.94
C ASP A 274 -8.27 10.80 13.47
N ASP A 275 -7.57 10.06 12.62
CA ASP A 275 -6.22 10.29 12.04
C ASP A 275 -5.03 10.20 13.00
N TRP A 276 -5.23 10.15 14.32
CA TRP A 276 -4.13 10.24 15.30
C TRP A 276 -3.03 9.19 15.08
N PHE A 277 -3.41 7.91 14.96
CA PHE A 277 -2.43 6.82 14.82
C PHE A 277 -1.61 6.96 13.53
N ARG A 278 -2.27 7.31 12.42
CA ARG A 278 -1.62 7.49 11.11
C ARG A 278 -0.58 8.62 11.18
N ILE A 279 -0.90 9.73 11.86
CA ILE A 279 0.01 10.87 12.03
C ILE A 279 1.18 10.54 12.97
N GLU A 280 0.94 9.86 14.09
CA GLU A 280 2.01 9.50 15.03
C GLU A 280 2.99 8.47 14.43
N THR A 281 2.50 7.58 13.56
CA THR A 281 3.30 6.54 12.90
C THR A 281 3.91 6.93 11.55
N GLU A 282 3.51 8.08 10.98
CA GLU A 282 3.90 8.56 9.63
C GLU A 282 5.42 8.62 9.42
N LYS A 283 6.20 8.87 10.48
CA LYS A 283 7.67 9.00 10.42
C LYS A 283 8.43 7.69 10.62
N ALA A 284 7.75 6.62 11.02
CA ALA A 284 8.39 5.39 11.46
C ALA A 284 8.44 4.31 10.36
N HIS A 285 7.60 4.41 9.34
CA HIS A 285 7.57 3.54 8.14
C HIS A 285 7.56 2.02 8.39
N LEU A 286 7.30 1.53 9.63
CA LEU A 286 7.36 0.10 9.97
C LEU A 286 6.37 -0.72 9.11
N MET A 287 5.15 -0.20 8.87
CA MET A 287 4.18 -0.86 8.00
C MET A 287 4.71 -1.05 6.57
N GLU A 288 5.46 -0.09 6.04
CA GLU A 288 6.08 -0.19 4.70
C GLU A 288 7.20 -1.23 4.69
N VAL A 289 8.00 -1.32 5.76
CA VAL A 289 9.06 -2.35 5.88
C VAL A 289 8.45 -3.76 5.96
N VAL A 290 7.37 -3.93 6.72
CA VAL A 290 6.65 -5.22 6.81
C VAL A 290 5.98 -5.56 5.48
N ASP A 291 5.35 -4.59 4.81
CA ASP A 291 4.76 -4.79 3.48
C ASP A 291 5.82 -5.22 2.45
N ILE A 292 6.96 -4.52 2.37
CA ILE A 292 8.07 -4.88 1.48
C ILE A 292 8.58 -6.31 1.77
N LEU A 293 8.76 -6.68 3.04
CA LEU A 293 9.25 -8.01 3.41
C LEU A 293 8.25 -9.12 3.02
N LEU A 294 6.97 -8.93 3.29
CA LEU A 294 5.91 -9.89 2.93
C LEU A 294 5.73 -9.96 1.40
N ASN A 295 5.73 -8.83 0.71
CA ASN A 295 5.66 -8.69 -0.75
C ASN A 295 6.81 -9.44 -1.45
N LEU A 296 8.06 -9.21 -1.05
CA LEU A 296 9.21 -9.94 -1.60
C LEU A 296 9.09 -11.45 -1.32
N SER A 297 8.68 -11.84 -0.11
CA SER A 297 8.55 -13.25 0.27
C SER A 297 7.46 -13.98 -0.52
N VAL A 298 6.28 -13.38 -0.67
CA VAL A 298 5.13 -14.01 -1.33
C VAL A 298 5.30 -14.11 -2.84
N PHE A 299 5.95 -13.12 -3.48
CA PHE A 299 6.21 -13.21 -4.92
C PHE A 299 7.39 -14.14 -5.26
N VAL A 300 8.39 -14.29 -4.38
CA VAL A 300 9.38 -15.40 -4.48
C VAL A 300 8.68 -16.75 -4.38
N TYR A 301 7.74 -16.92 -3.43
CA TYR A 301 6.96 -18.14 -3.29
C TYR A 301 6.12 -18.45 -4.54
N ILE A 302 5.33 -17.49 -5.04
CA ILE A 302 4.52 -17.64 -6.27
C ILE A 302 5.39 -17.97 -7.49
N GLY A 303 6.59 -17.36 -7.59
CA GLY A 303 7.55 -17.68 -8.66
C GLY A 303 8.08 -19.13 -8.58
N ALA A 304 8.23 -19.68 -7.37
CA ALA A 304 8.72 -21.03 -7.13
C ALA A 304 7.61 -22.11 -7.23
N THR A 305 6.35 -21.82 -6.91
CA THR A 305 5.19 -22.73 -7.08
C THR A 305 4.60 -22.72 -8.49
N MET A 306 5.18 -21.95 -9.42
CA MET A 306 4.66 -21.72 -10.77
C MET A 306 4.49 -23.05 -11.57
N PRO A 307 3.26 -23.40 -12.03
CA PRO A 307 2.94 -24.71 -12.60
C PRO A 307 3.30 -24.83 -14.09
N TRP A 308 4.59 -24.69 -14.43
CA TRP A 308 5.08 -24.60 -15.81
C TRP A 308 4.59 -25.71 -16.76
N SER A 309 4.47 -26.95 -16.27
CA SER A 309 3.97 -28.09 -17.05
C SER A 309 2.48 -28.01 -17.38
N LEU A 310 1.68 -27.28 -16.60
CA LEU A 310 0.23 -27.17 -16.79
C LEU A 310 -0.17 -26.04 -17.76
N PHE A 311 0.75 -25.14 -18.10
CA PHE A 311 0.50 -24.07 -19.09
C PHE A 311 0.37 -24.59 -20.54
N ASN A 312 0.75 -25.84 -20.80
CA ASN A 312 0.57 -26.51 -22.08
C ASN A 312 0.20 -27.98 -21.88
N SER A 313 -1.07 -28.23 -21.60
CA SER A 313 -1.61 -29.55 -21.25
C SER A 313 -2.83 -29.88 -22.10
N ASP A 314 -2.69 -30.89 -22.96
CA ASP A 314 -3.77 -31.39 -23.82
C ASP A 314 -4.93 -31.96 -22.98
N LEU A 315 -4.63 -32.55 -21.81
CA LEU A 315 -5.63 -33.06 -20.86
C LEU A 315 -6.53 -31.94 -20.33
N LEU A 316 -5.95 -30.77 -20.03
CA LEU A 316 -6.68 -29.60 -19.57
C LEU A 316 -7.25 -28.76 -20.73
N GLN A 317 -6.96 -29.12 -21.99
CA GLN A 317 -7.25 -28.33 -23.20
C GLN A 317 -6.64 -26.91 -23.17
N ILE A 318 -5.60 -26.72 -22.36
CA ILE A 318 -4.88 -25.46 -22.16
C ILE A 318 -3.65 -25.44 -23.05
N SER A 319 -3.46 -24.35 -23.79
CA SER A 319 -2.22 -24.08 -24.53
C SER A 319 -1.73 -22.67 -24.24
N VAL A 320 -0.41 -22.49 -24.26
CA VAL A 320 0.25 -21.24 -23.83
C VAL A 320 -0.28 -20.02 -24.59
N TRP A 321 -0.50 -20.14 -25.90
CA TRP A 321 -0.98 -19.01 -26.70
C TRP A 321 -2.41 -18.60 -26.32
N ARG A 322 -3.29 -19.54 -25.94
CA ARG A 322 -4.63 -19.24 -25.44
C ARG A 322 -4.54 -18.48 -24.11
N LEU A 323 -3.66 -18.90 -23.21
CA LEU A 323 -3.40 -18.21 -21.94
C LEU A 323 -2.84 -16.79 -22.16
N VAL A 324 -1.91 -16.60 -23.09
CA VAL A 324 -1.36 -15.28 -23.47
C VAL A 324 -2.47 -14.35 -23.99
N VAL A 325 -3.27 -14.82 -24.94
CA VAL A 325 -4.36 -14.00 -25.51
C VAL A 325 -5.43 -13.72 -24.45
N LEU A 326 -5.82 -14.72 -23.65
CA LEU A 326 -6.74 -14.56 -22.53
C LEU A 326 -6.24 -13.50 -21.55
N ALA A 327 -4.96 -13.56 -21.14
CA ALA A 327 -4.38 -12.59 -20.21
C ALA A 327 -4.38 -11.16 -20.78
N ILE A 328 -3.99 -10.99 -22.05
CA ILE A 328 -4.04 -9.68 -22.72
C ILE A 328 -5.48 -9.14 -22.74
N LEU A 329 -6.45 -9.97 -23.11
CA LEU A 329 -7.85 -9.56 -23.16
C LEU A 329 -8.43 -9.26 -21.78
N VAL A 330 -8.11 -10.06 -20.76
CA VAL A 330 -8.53 -9.83 -19.37
C VAL A 330 -7.95 -8.51 -18.86
N LEU A 331 -6.64 -8.28 -19.00
CA LEU A 331 -6.00 -7.04 -18.54
C LEU A 331 -6.57 -5.79 -19.23
N ILE A 332 -6.90 -5.87 -20.52
CA ILE A 332 -7.47 -4.75 -21.28
C ILE A 332 -8.97 -4.56 -21.00
N PHE A 333 -9.79 -5.60 -21.07
CA PHE A 333 -11.26 -5.47 -21.12
C PHE A 333 -11.96 -5.60 -19.77
N ARG A 334 -11.33 -6.23 -18.77
CA ARG A 334 -11.95 -6.46 -17.46
C ARG A 334 -12.31 -5.16 -16.74
N ARG A 335 -11.36 -4.21 -16.64
CA ARG A 335 -11.49 -3.02 -15.77
C ARG A 335 -11.54 -1.70 -16.54
N LEU A 336 -10.62 -1.50 -17.47
CA LEU A 336 -10.46 -0.22 -18.18
C LEU A 336 -11.76 0.27 -18.86
N PRO A 337 -12.54 -0.53 -19.61
CA PRO A 337 -13.72 -0.03 -20.32
C PRO A 337 -14.83 0.42 -19.36
N ILE A 338 -15.08 -0.32 -18.28
CA ILE A 338 -16.16 0.00 -17.33
C ILE A 338 -15.80 1.17 -16.43
N VAL A 339 -14.54 1.32 -16.02
CA VAL A 339 -14.09 2.53 -15.29
C VAL A 339 -14.21 3.75 -16.19
N LEU A 340 -13.85 3.65 -17.48
CA LEU A 340 -14.02 4.75 -18.45
C LEU A 340 -15.49 5.05 -18.80
N ALA A 341 -16.39 4.07 -18.71
CA ALA A 341 -17.83 4.29 -18.85
C ALA A 341 -18.43 4.97 -17.60
N LEU A 342 -17.99 4.58 -16.41
CA LEU A 342 -18.61 4.98 -15.13
C LEU A 342 -17.87 6.06 -14.35
N TYR A 343 -16.70 6.57 -14.79
CA TYR A 343 -15.90 7.52 -13.99
C TYR A 343 -16.67 8.77 -13.53
N LYS A 344 -17.63 9.26 -14.32
CA LYS A 344 -18.49 10.40 -13.95
C LYS A 344 -19.39 10.13 -12.74
N LEU A 345 -19.58 8.87 -12.36
CA LEU A 345 -20.31 8.44 -11.17
C LEU A 345 -19.40 8.24 -9.94
N ILE A 346 -18.08 8.35 -10.11
CA ILE A 346 -17.04 8.13 -9.09
C ILE A 346 -16.45 9.50 -8.69
N PRO A 347 -16.95 10.20 -7.64
CA PRO A 347 -16.51 11.54 -7.26
C PRO A 347 -14.99 11.71 -7.09
N ALA A 348 -14.29 10.65 -6.67
CA ALA A 348 -12.83 10.65 -6.56
C ALA A 348 -12.13 10.88 -7.92
N ILE A 349 -12.68 10.42 -9.04
CA ILE A 349 -12.02 10.46 -10.36
C ILE A 349 -12.53 11.67 -11.15
N LYS A 350 -11.68 12.70 -11.29
CA LYS A 350 -12.10 14.00 -11.81
C LYS A 350 -11.91 14.15 -13.32
N THR A 351 -10.95 13.43 -13.89
CA THR A 351 -10.59 13.57 -15.32
C THR A 351 -10.54 12.23 -16.03
N TRP A 352 -10.71 12.25 -17.35
CA TRP A 352 -10.52 11.07 -18.20
C TRP A 352 -9.12 10.45 -18.04
N ARG A 353 -8.07 11.25 -17.83
CA ARG A 353 -6.71 10.74 -17.61
C ARG A 353 -6.59 9.97 -16.30
N GLU A 354 -7.22 10.47 -15.24
CA GLU A 354 -7.34 9.74 -13.96
C GLU A 354 -8.17 8.47 -14.15
N ALA A 355 -9.24 8.50 -14.95
CA ALA A 355 -10.06 7.32 -15.25
C ALA A 355 -9.31 6.24 -16.06
N VAL A 356 -8.46 6.63 -17.03
CA VAL A 356 -7.57 5.69 -17.74
C VAL A 356 -6.54 5.10 -16.78
N PHE A 357 -5.93 5.94 -15.93
CA PHE A 357 -4.95 5.49 -14.94
C PHE A 357 -5.57 4.47 -13.97
N THR A 358 -6.70 4.82 -13.34
CA THR A 358 -7.43 3.91 -12.44
C THR A 358 -7.94 2.68 -13.18
N GLY A 359 -8.45 2.82 -14.40
CA GLY A 359 -8.95 1.70 -15.20
C GLY A 359 -7.86 0.69 -15.56
N TRP A 360 -6.62 1.16 -15.80
CA TRP A 360 -5.45 0.31 -16.08
C TRP A 360 -4.89 -0.32 -14.80
N PHE A 361 -4.59 0.48 -13.77
CA PHE A 361 -3.87 0.03 -12.58
C PHE A 361 -4.77 -0.69 -11.57
N GLY A 362 -5.26 -1.86 -11.99
CA GLY A 362 -5.99 -2.84 -11.18
C GLY A 362 -5.34 -4.21 -11.28
N PRO A 363 -4.16 -4.39 -10.68
CA PRO A 363 -3.36 -5.60 -10.83
C PRO A 363 -4.02 -6.82 -10.18
N ILE A 364 -3.75 -7.97 -10.78
CA ILE A 364 -3.99 -9.31 -10.22
C ILE A 364 -2.71 -9.74 -9.49
N GLY A 365 -2.86 -10.18 -8.24
CA GLY A 365 -1.75 -10.57 -7.37
C GLY A 365 -2.13 -11.69 -6.39
N VAL A 366 -1.70 -11.56 -5.15
CA VAL A 366 -1.74 -12.59 -4.10
C VAL A 366 -3.17 -12.95 -3.73
N GLY A 367 -4.09 -11.97 -3.71
CA GLY A 367 -5.53 -12.22 -3.51
C GLY A 367 -6.07 -13.32 -4.42
N ALA A 368 -5.63 -13.37 -5.69
CA ALA A 368 -6.10 -14.39 -6.62
C ALA A 368 -5.60 -15.81 -6.29
N ILE A 369 -4.41 -15.94 -5.72
CA ILE A 369 -3.85 -17.21 -5.25
C ILE A 369 -4.56 -17.68 -3.96
N PHE A 370 -4.94 -16.75 -3.07
CA PHE A 370 -5.76 -17.09 -1.91
C PHE A 370 -7.15 -17.58 -2.32
N TYR A 371 -7.86 -16.85 -3.19
CA TYR A 371 -9.17 -17.26 -3.67
C TYR A 371 -9.14 -18.57 -4.48
N TYR A 372 -8.05 -18.83 -5.21
CA TYR A 372 -7.76 -20.14 -5.80
C TYR A 372 -7.79 -21.27 -4.76
N SER A 373 -7.05 -21.15 -3.66
CA SER A 373 -7.05 -22.17 -2.60
C SER A 373 -8.43 -22.33 -1.95
N VAL A 374 -9.16 -21.24 -1.70
CA VAL A 374 -10.54 -21.29 -1.17
C VAL A 374 -11.50 -22.02 -2.14
N ALA A 375 -11.31 -21.84 -3.46
CA ALA A 375 -12.09 -22.56 -4.47
C ALA A 375 -11.76 -24.07 -4.47
N LEU A 376 -10.49 -24.44 -4.30
CA LEU A 376 -10.04 -25.83 -4.26
C LEU A 376 -10.56 -26.64 -3.05
N GLU A 377 -10.71 -25.98 -1.89
CA GLU A 377 -11.37 -26.59 -0.71
C GLU A 377 -12.89 -26.74 -0.91
N SER A 378 -13.48 -25.81 -1.65
CA SER A 378 -14.94 -25.73 -1.85
C SER A 378 -15.45 -26.62 -2.98
N VAL A 379 -14.59 -27.09 -3.88
CA VAL A 379 -14.91 -27.95 -5.02
C VAL A 379 -14.30 -29.35 -4.82
N PRO A 380 -15.10 -30.42 -4.75
CA PRO A 380 -14.60 -31.79 -4.58
C PRO A 380 -13.60 -32.21 -5.67
N LEU A 381 -12.63 -33.04 -5.29
CA LEU A 381 -11.68 -33.69 -6.20
C LEU A 381 -12.41 -34.54 -7.25
N ASP A 382 -13.24 -35.48 -6.78
CA ASP A 382 -14.02 -36.37 -7.64
C ASP A 382 -15.46 -35.83 -7.77
N GLY A 383 -15.78 -35.21 -8.90
CA GLY A 383 -17.08 -34.59 -9.12
C GLY A 383 -17.29 -34.07 -10.54
N PRO A 384 -18.51 -33.57 -10.87
CA PRO A 384 -18.85 -33.11 -12.21
C PRO A 384 -18.00 -31.92 -12.69
N ASN A 385 -17.47 -31.12 -11.75
CA ASN A 385 -16.64 -29.94 -12.04
C ASN A 385 -15.13 -30.19 -11.78
N ALA A 386 -14.69 -31.46 -11.70
CA ALA A 386 -13.30 -31.82 -11.41
C ALA A 386 -12.32 -31.22 -12.44
N HIS A 387 -12.69 -31.23 -13.72
CA HIS A 387 -11.91 -30.57 -14.78
C HIS A 387 -11.70 -29.08 -14.52
N ALA A 388 -12.76 -28.35 -14.12
CA ALA A 388 -12.64 -26.94 -13.75
C ALA A 388 -11.77 -26.74 -12.49
N ARG A 389 -11.78 -27.67 -11.53
CA ARG A 389 -10.88 -27.66 -10.36
C ARG A 389 -9.41 -27.70 -10.79
N GLU A 390 -9.04 -28.58 -11.72
CA GLU A 390 -7.68 -28.67 -12.24
C GLU A 390 -7.26 -27.45 -13.08
N VAL A 391 -8.18 -26.90 -13.86
CA VAL A 391 -7.96 -25.70 -14.69
C VAL A 391 -7.65 -24.43 -13.86
N LEU A 392 -8.15 -24.33 -12.61
CA LEU A 392 -7.90 -23.18 -11.74
C LEU A 392 -6.40 -22.84 -11.60
N LYS A 393 -5.55 -23.83 -11.29
CA LYS A 393 -4.12 -23.61 -10.97
C LYS A 393 -3.37 -22.95 -12.15
N PRO A 394 -3.30 -23.53 -13.37
CA PRO A 394 -2.60 -22.90 -14.48
C PRO A 394 -3.19 -21.54 -14.89
N VAL A 395 -4.51 -21.37 -14.87
CA VAL A 395 -5.13 -20.11 -15.30
C VAL A 395 -4.78 -18.98 -14.34
N ILE A 396 -4.95 -19.19 -13.03
CA ILE A 396 -4.81 -18.13 -12.03
C ILE A 396 -3.33 -17.74 -11.87
N TYR A 397 -2.41 -18.72 -11.81
CA TYR A 397 -0.98 -18.44 -11.81
C TYR A 397 -0.54 -17.68 -13.07
N PHE A 398 -1.07 -18.01 -14.24
CA PHE A 398 -0.76 -17.29 -15.47
C PHE A 398 -1.33 -15.85 -15.48
N MET A 399 -2.54 -15.64 -14.97
CA MET A 399 -3.13 -14.30 -14.82
C MET A 399 -2.30 -13.42 -13.87
N VAL A 400 -1.83 -13.97 -12.75
CA VAL A 400 -0.93 -13.26 -11.81
C VAL A 400 0.39 -12.92 -12.49
N LEU A 401 1.05 -13.90 -13.12
CA LEU A 401 2.32 -13.70 -13.83
C LEU A 401 2.20 -12.61 -14.91
N ALA A 402 1.20 -12.69 -15.77
CA ALA A 402 0.96 -11.72 -16.83
C ALA A 402 0.64 -10.32 -16.28
N SER A 403 -0.12 -10.24 -15.17
CA SER A 403 -0.44 -8.99 -14.51
C SER A 403 0.79 -8.32 -13.89
N VAL A 404 1.64 -9.06 -13.17
CA VAL A 404 2.86 -8.52 -12.57
C VAL A 404 3.80 -7.98 -13.66
N ILE A 405 3.99 -8.75 -14.75
CA ILE A 405 4.81 -8.32 -15.90
C ILE A 405 4.22 -7.05 -16.55
N ALA A 406 2.93 -7.04 -16.88
CA ALA A 406 2.31 -5.92 -17.59
C ALA A 406 2.36 -4.62 -16.77
N HIS A 407 1.98 -4.67 -15.49
CA HIS A 407 1.97 -3.49 -14.64
C HIS A 407 3.38 -3.06 -14.22
N GLY A 408 4.28 -4.00 -13.92
CA GLY A 408 5.67 -3.73 -13.56
C GLY A 408 6.49 -3.09 -14.67
N ILE A 409 6.15 -3.36 -15.94
CA ILE A 409 6.81 -2.78 -17.12
C ILE A 409 6.13 -1.47 -17.60
N THR A 410 4.86 -1.22 -17.22
CA THR A 410 4.11 -0.03 -17.66
C THR A 410 4.82 1.29 -17.34
N ILE A 411 5.25 1.49 -16.09
CA ILE A 411 5.89 2.74 -15.65
C ILE A 411 7.26 2.96 -16.36
N PRO A 412 8.17 1.96 -16.42
CA PRO A 412 9.39 2.05 -17.22
C PRO A 412 9.15 2.46 -18.67
N LEU A 413 8.21 1.80 -19.37
CA LEU A 413 7.90 2.11 -20.77
C LEU A 413 7.35 3.53 -20.95
N PHE A 414 6.49 3.99 -20.04
CA PHE A 414 5.98 5.36 -20.08
C PHE A 414 7.11 6.40 -19.90
N TYR A 415 8.07 6.14 -19.01
CA TYR A 415 9.22 7.01 -18.82
C TYR A 415 10.13 7.05 -20.07
N ILE A 416 10.45 5.88 -20.65
CA ILE A 416 11.27 5.79 -21.87
C ILE A 416 10.56 6.47 -23.05
N GLY A 417 9.25 6.23 -23.24
CA GLY A 417 8.46 6.84 -24.31
C GLY A 417 8.35 8.37 -24.19
N THR A 418 8.19 8.90 -22.97
CA THR A 418 8.17 10.35 -22.74
C THR A 418 9.55 11.00 -22.88
N PHE A 419 10.64 10.27 -22.62
CA PHE A 419 12.00 10.72 -22.93
C PHE A 419 12.28 10.73 -24.45
N ALA A 420 11.92 9.65 -25.16
CA ALA A 420 12.11 9.54 -26.60
C ALA A 420 11.34 10.62 -27.37
N THR A 421 10.06 10.82 -27.04
CA THR A 421 9.23 11.88 -27.65
C THR A 421 9.77 13.28 -27.38
N ARG A 422 10.22 13.59 -26.15
CA ARG A 422 10.86 14.89 -25.84
C ARG A 422 12.14 15.12 -26.64
N THR A 423 12.96 14.09 -26.85
CA THR A 423 14.18 14.19 -27.67
C THR A 423 13.83 14.43 -29.14
N LEU A 424 12.79 13.76 -29.67
CA LEU A 424 12.31 13.93 -31.03
C LEU A 424 11.70 15.32 -31.29
N THR A 425 10.92 15.87 -30.34
CA THR A 425 10.42 17.25 -30.42
C THR A 425 11.57 18.25 -30.45
N ARG A 426 12.62 18.04 -29.64
CA ARG A 426 13.81 18.90 -29.60
C ARG A 426 14.62 18.89 -30.90
N THR A 427 14.63 17.78 -31.65
CA THR A 427 15.21 17.75 -33.00
C THR A 427 14.30 18.38 -34.06
N SER A 428 12.98 18.41 -33.85
CA SER A 428 12.03 19.07 -34.77
C SER A 428 12.01 20.60 -34.64
N GLU A 429 12.45 21.17 -33.52
CA GLU A 429 12.64 22.63 -33.35
C GLU A 429 13.98 23.13 -33.91
N SER A 430 14.85 22.26 -34.42
CA SER A 430 16.14 22.63 -35.05
C SER A 430 16.01 23.17 -36.49
N GLY A 431 14.91 23.86 -36.79
CA GLY A 431 14.73 24.62 -38.03
C GLY A 431 15.32 26.03 -37.92
N ASN A 432 16.58 26.19 -38.36
CA ASN A 432 17.37 27.44 -38.37
C ASN A 432 17.72 28.08 -37.01
N PRO A 433 18.83 27.65 -36.37
CA PRO A 433 19.68 28.58 -35.63
C PRO A 433 20.53 29.38 -36.63
N VAL A 434 20.38 30.71 -36.65
CA VAL A 434 21.34 31.58 -37.35
C VAL A 434 22.69 31.49 -36.64
N LEU A 435 23.70 30.96 -37.32
CA LEU A 435 25.06 30.83 -36.79
C LEU A 435 25.69 32.22 -36.59
N GLN A 436 25.70 32.71 -35.35
CA GLN A 436 26.67 33.72 -34.93
C GLN A 436 27.88 33.03 -34.33
N LEU A 437 28.98 33.01 -35.09
CA LEU A 437 30.28 32.51 -34.65
C LEU A 437 30.85 33.45 -33.57
N PRO A 438 31.38 32.92 -32.45
CA PRO A 438 32.12 33.74 -31.50
C PRO A 438 33.45 34.20 -32.12
N LYS A 439 33.72 35.50 -32.07
CA LYS A 439 35.04 36.03 -32.44
C LYS A 439 36.07 35.59 -31.40
N PHE A 440 37.11 34.91 -31.84
CA PHE A 440 38.34 34.75 -31.07
C PHE A 440 39.17 36.03 -31.17
N GLU A 441 39.67 36.51 -30.04
CA GLU A 441 40.68 37.56 -29.97
C GLU A 441 41.83 37.11 -29.04
N ASN A 442 43.02 37.68 -29.24
CA ASN A 442 44.27 36.92 -29.11
C ASN A 442 44.82 36.69 -27.70
N PHE A 443 45.55 35.58 -27.55
CA PHE A 443 46.49 35.33 -26.45
C PHE A 443 47.65 36.36 -26.45
N GLY A 444 48.04 36.87 -25.27
CA GLY A 444 49.27 37.67 -25.17
C GLY A 444 49.66 38.22 -23.78
N LYS A 445 50.63 37.56 -23.13
CA LYS A 445 51.61 38.09 -22.13
C LYS A 445 51.21 38.31 -20.65
N ALA A 446 51.68 37.35 -19.83
CA ALA A 446 52.63 37.51 -18.72
C ALA A 446 52.27 38.19 -17.36
N SER A 447 52.25 37.33 -16.33
CA SER A 447 52.82 37.47 -14.96
C SER A 447 52.17 38.32 -13.85
N PRO A 448 52.42 38.00 -12.55
CA PRO A 448 51.53 38.34 -11.44
C PRO A 448 52.15 39.18 -10.29
N THR A 449 51.42 40.19 -9.79
CA THR A 449 51.66 40.91 -8.51
C THR A 449 50.41 41.74 -8.18
N ILE A 450 49.75 41.61 -7.02
CA ILE A 450 50.00 42.19 -5.67
C ILE A 450 49.19 43.49 -5.39
N ILE A 451 48.45 43.44 -4.27
CA ILE A 451 47.93 44.50 -3.37
C ILE A 451 46.76 45.43 -3.77
N GLU A 452 45.94 45.63 -2.73
CA GLU A 452 44.86 46.59 -2.41
C GLU A 452 44.62 47.82 -3.31
N GLN A 453 43.34 48.16 -3.49
CA GLN A 453 42.82 49.43 -2.95
C GLN A 453 41.42 49.27 -2.33
N VAL A 454 41.22 50.00 -1.23
CA VAL A 454 39.97 50.16 -0.46
C VAL A 454 39.36 51.52 -0.79
N GLN A 455 38.10 51.74 -0.39
CA GLN A 455 37.59 52.99 0.24
C GLN A 455 36.33 53.64 -0.39
N GLU A 456 35.21 53.50 0.35
CA GLU A 456 34.14 54.51 0.65
C GLU A 456 33.17 54.99 -0.45
N LYS A 457 31.95 55.50 -0.18
CA LYS A 457 31.07 55.70 1.01
C LYS A 457 29.61 55.75 0.47
N THR A 458 28.51 55.42 1.16
CA THR A 458 27.73 56.28 2.09
C THR A 458 26.42 55.51 2.41
N ILE A 459 26.17 54.95 3.60
CA ILE A 459 25.44 55.51 4.77
C ILE A 459 24.05 56.13 4.49
N VAL A 460 22.96 55.44 4.89
CA VAL A 460 21.85 55.99 5.72
C VAL A 460 21.27 54.86 6.62
N LYS A 461 21.02 55.18 7.89
CA LYS A 461 20.23 54.47 8.93
C LYS A 461 19.33 55.55 9.62
N PRO A 462 18.37 55.27 10.54
CA PRO A 462 18.03 54.03 11.25
C PRO A 462 16.53 53.64 11.08
N ALA A 463 15.96 52.60 11.71
CA ALA A 463 15.55 52.55 13.13
C ALA A 463 15.43 51.09 13.64
N GLU A 464 15.54 50.93 14.96
CA GLU A 464 15.62 49.64 15.65
C GLU A 464 14.27 49.21 16.27
N SER A 465 14.00 47.90 16.30
CA SER A 465 13.27 47.28 17.40
C SER A 465 13.74 45.83 17.58
N SER A 466 13.99 45.43 18.82
CA SER A 466 14.68 44.20 19.18
C SER A 466 13.77 43.25 19.98
N LEU A 467 13.65 41.99 19.53
CA LEU A 467 13.14 40.87 20.31
C LEU A 467 14.09 39.67 20.14
N PRO A 468 14.42 38.90 21.20
CA PRO A 468 15.46 37.87 21.11
C PRO A 468 15.00 36.61 20.37
N THR A 469 15.90 35.99 19.62
CA THR A 469 15.69 34.66 19.01
C THR A 469 16.01 33.56 20.02
N GLU A 470 15.07 32.65 20.24
CA GLU A 470 15.26 31.47 21.09
C GLU A 470 16.16 30.44 20.38
N GLN A 471 17.38 30.22 20.89
CA GLN A 471 18.34 29.30 20.29
C GLN A 471 18.06 27.83 20.64
N GLN A 472 17.92 27.00 19.62
CA GLN A 472 17.80 25.55 19.75
C GLN A 472 19.05 24.94 20.42
N ARG A 473 18.85 24.20 21.52
CA ARG A 473 19.93 23.44 22.18
C ARG A 473 20.19 22.13 21.43
N HIS A 474 21.36 22.01 20.78
CA HIS A 474 21.91 20.71 20.41
C HIS A 474 22.76 20.15 21.56
N THR A 475 22.37 19.00 22.10
CA THR A 475 23.11 18.30 23.15
C THR A 475 24.35 17.64 22.58
N THR A 476 25.53 18.23 22.83
CA THR A 476 26.83 17.60 22.54
C THR A 476 27.39 17.00 23.82
N ILE A 477 27.75 15.72 23.80
CA ILE A 477 28.37 15.03 24.95
C ILE A 477 29.88 15.29 24.89
N THR A 478 30.38 16.14 25.79
CA THR A 478 31.83 16.38 25.94
C THR A 478 32.39 15.45 27.01
N ILE A 479 33.34 14.59 26.64
CA ILE A 479 34.10 13.78 27.59
C ILE A 479 35.27 14.64 28.08
N LEU A 480 35.23 15.05 29.35
CA LEU A 480 36.29 15.83 29.99
C LEU A 480 37.49 14.95 30.36
N THR A 481 38.69 15.51 30.25
CA THR A 481 39.93 14.84 30.66
C THR A 481 40.23 15.05 32.15
N PRO A 482 41.02 14.16 32.80
CA PRO A 482 41.26 14.24 34.25
C PRO A 482 41.89 15.55 34.74
N GLU A 483 42.63 16.27 33.89
CA GLU A 483 43.24 17.55 34.23
C GLU A 483 42.23 18.72 34.31
N GLU A 484 41.12 18.62 33.57
CA GLU A 484 40.07 19.66 33.54
C GLU A 484 39.17 19.62 34.78
N LEU A 485 38.98 18.43 35.36
CA LEU A 485 38.28 18.27 36.65
C LEU A 485 39.06 18.96 37.77
N LYS A 486 40.39 18.80 37.81
CA LYS A 486 41.24 19.31 38.88
C LYS A 486 41.29 20.84 38.94
N LYS A 487 41.20 21.52 37.78
CA LYS A 487 41.09 22.99 37.71
C LYS A 487 39.76 23.55 38.23
N ARG A 488 38.74 22.70 38.46
CA ARG A 488 37.41 23.13 38.91
C ARG A 488 37.21 23.04 40.42
N GLU A 489 38.12 22.38 41.14
CA GLU A 489 38.10 22.25 42.60
C GLU A 489 38.82 23.41 43.32
N GLU A 490 39.62 24.22 42.61
CA GLU A 490 40.46 25.29 43.18
C GLU A 490 39.83 26.70 43.14
N SER A 491 38.58 26.85 42.68
CA SER A 491 37.88 28.15 42.66
C SER A 491 37.05 28.41 43.94
N PRO A 492 37.16 29.60 44.58
CA PRO A 492 36.46 29.89 45.84
C PRO A 492 34.94 30.05 45.67
N PRO A 493 34.14 29.82 46.74
CA PRO A 493 32.68 29.87 46.67
C PRO A 493 32.13 31.29 46.52
N LEU A 494 31.03 31.41 45.80
CA LEU A 494 30.21 32.63 45.68
C LEU A 494 29.30 32.79 46.92
N PRO A 495 28.93 34.02 47.30
CA PRO A 495 28.15 34.29 48.52
C PRO A 495 26.64 34.04 48.34
N ASP A 496 25.98 33.60 49.41
CA ASP A 496 24.53 33.46 49.51
C ASP A 496 23.81 34.82 49.60
N PHE A 497 22.81 35.02 48.74
CA PHE A 497 21.67 35.92 48.94
C PHE A 497 20.42 35.13 48.51
N ALA A 498 19.53 34.76 49.42
CA ALA A 498 18.52 35.58 50.09
C ALA A 498 17.29 35.85 49.19
N SER A 499 16.12 35.60 49.78
CA SER A 499 14.77 35.62 49.21
C SER A 499 14.29 36.95 48.61
N GLU A 500 13.56 36.87 47.49
CA GLU A 500 12.57 37.85 47.02
C GLU A 500 11.32 37.03 46.60
N GLU A 501 10.13 37.19 47.19
CA GLU A 501 9.16 38.30 47.21
C GLU A 501 8.20 38.38 46.00
N GLU A 502 6.94 38.69 46.30
CA GLU A 502 5.80 38.62 45.39
C GLU A 502 5.71 39.86 44.47
N ILE A 503 5.29 39.67 43.21
CA ILE A 503 5.09 40.77 42.26
C ILE A 503 3.57 41.03 42.06
N PRO A 504 3.05 42.23 42.35
CA PRO A 504 1.65 42.57 42.13
C PRO A 504 1.36 43.06 40.69
N PRO A 505 0.11 42.96 40.20
CA PRO A 505 -0.27 43.41 38.86
C PRO A 505 -0.51 44.93 38.80
N ASN A 506 -0.02 45.57 37.73
CA ASN A 506 -0.04 47.02 37.56
C ASN A 506 -1.28 47.51 36.79
N GLN A 507 -1.82 48.69 37.11
CA GLN A 507 -3.08 49.25 36.55
C GLN A 507 -2.86 50.39 35.52
N HIS A 508 -3.80 50.50 34.57
CA HIS A 508 -4.17 51.72 33.80
C HIS A 508 -3.10 52.30 32.80
N ASN A 509 -3.39 53.02 31.71
CA ASN A 509 -4.61 53.51 31.01
C ASN A 509 -4.21 54.12 29.61
N THR A 510 -5.04 54.42 28.59
CA THR A 510 -6.40 54.04 28.12
C THR A 510 -6.62 54.60 26.69
N SER A 511 -7.25 53.87 25.74
CA SER A 511 -8.05 54.57 24.69
C SER A 511 -9.06 53.72 23.88
N ARG A 512 -10.35 53.95 24.17
CA ARG A 512 -11.51 54.07 23.24
C ARG A 512 -11.71 53.07 22.07
N ARG A 513 -12.80 52.29 22.18
CA ARG A 513 -14.07 52.62 21.45
C ARG A 513 -15.30 51.99 22.13
N ARG A 514 -16.46 52.62 21.95
CA ARG A 514 -17.76 52.31 22.61
C ARG A 514 -18.56 51.26 21.84
N SER A 515 -19.32 50.43 22.55
CA SER A 515 -20.77 50.26 22.34
C SER A 515 -21.43 49.59 23.56
N HIS A 516 -22.54 50.15 24.05
CA HIS A 516 -23.29 49.69 25.23
C HIS A 516 -24.14 48.44 24.94
N VAL A 517 -24.32 47.57 25.95
CA VAL A 517 -25.63 47.23 26.57
C VAL A 517 -25.37 47.04 28.08
N VAL A 518 -26.38 47.26 28.93
CA VAL A 518 -26.34 47.34 30.40
C VAL A 518 -27.46 46.45 30.98
N VAL A 519 -27.43 46.19 32.30
CA VAL A 519 -28.52 45.65 33.16
C VAL A 519 -28.65 44.13 33.18
N ASP A 520 -28.75 43.43 34.33
CA ASP A 520 -28.31 43.72 35.72
C ASP A 520 -28.21 42.36 36.49
N ASP A 521 -27.58 42.44 37.64
CA ASP A 521 -27.48 41.52 38.78
C ASP A 521 -28.66 40.54 39.05
N ASP A 522 -28.36 39.36 39.61
CA ASP A 522 -28.56 39.16 41.06
C ASP A 522 -27.93 37.85 41.61
N ASP A 523 -27.60 37.89 42.90
CA ASP A 523 -27.03 36.78 43.69
C ASP A 523 -28.00 35.59 43.87
N CYS A 524 -27.45 34.37 43.97
CA CYS A 524 -27.64 33.52 45.16
C CYS A 524 -26.91 32.17 45.08
N THR A 525 -25.92 31.99 45.96
CA THR A 525 -25.53 30.66 46.45
C THR A 525 -26.63 30.06 47.33
N MET A 526 -26.99 28.79 47.13
CA MET A 526 -27.59 27.99 48.21
C MET A 526 -27.17 26.52 48.16
N TYR A 527 -27.13 25.91 49.34
CA TYR A 527 -26.54 24.59 49.62
C TYR A 527 -27.42 23.40 49.16
N LEU A 528 -26.72 22.29 48.89
CA LEU A 528 -27.01 20.86 49.11
C LEU A 528 -28.23 20.53 50.01
N PRO A 529 -28.91 19.37 49.80
CA PRO A 529 -28.31 18.03 49.80
C PRO A 529 -27.94 17.41 48.44
#